data_AF-A0A4V3PDV9-F1
#
_entry.id   AF-A0A4V3PDV9-F1
#
_cell.length_a   1.000
_cell.length_b   1.000
_cell.length_c   1.000
_cell.angle_alpha   90.00
_cell.angle_beta   90.00
_cell.angle_gamma   90.00
#
_symmetry.space_group_name_H-M   'P 1'
#
loop_
_entity.id
_entity.type
_entity.pdbx_description
1 polymer ?
#
loop_
_entity_poly.entity_id
_entity_poly.type
_entity_poly.pdbx_seq_one_letter_code
_entity_poly.pdbx_strand_id
1 'polypeptide(L)'
;LLLGSAPDTFLGAAGRRARRLMDEGAIGRAVTGTAFMMGRGMEHWHPNPQFYYQPGGGPVFDMGPYYLTMLVNLLGPVASVMAMATRGQEERLITADGPHKNTTFRVGTPTNILSLLEFRSGATVTFGASWDVFKHSNHPIEL
;
A
#
# COMPACT_ATOMS: atom_id res chain seq x y z
N LEU A 1 18.09 -25.25 -2.48
CA LEU A 1 17.02 -24.39 -3.04
C LEU A 1 16.64 -23.38 -1.95
N LEU A 2 16.53 -22.09 -2.26
CA LEU A 2 15.95 -21.11 -1.35
C LEU A 2 14.51 -20.82 -1.81
N LEU A 3 13.56 -20.86 -0.89
CA LEU A 3 12.16 -20.52 -1.16
C LEU A 3 12.00 -19.00 -1.00
N GLY A 4 11.51 -18.32 -2.03
CA GLY A 4 11.17 -16.89 -1.99
C GLY A 4 9.66 -16.69 -1.97
N SER A 5 9.20 -15.67 -1.26
CA SER A 5 7.83 -15.15 -1.34
C SER A 5 7.89 -13.65 -1.53
N ALA A 6 6.88 -13.09 -2.19
CA ALA A 6 6.67 -11.65 -2.19
C ALA A 6 6.57 -11.12 -0.74
N PRO A 7 6.95 -9.84 -0.50
CA PRO A 7 7.44 -8.88 -1.48
C PRO A 7 8.97 -8.91 -1.64
N ASP A 8 9.45 -9.15 -2.85
CA ASP A 8 10.88 -9.09 -3.24
C ASP A 8 11.25 -7.75 -3.89
N THR A 9 10.28 -6.86 -4.13
CA THR A 9 10.48 -5.59 -4.85
C THR A 9 11.48 -4.65 -4.18
N PHE A 10 11.62 -4.70 -2.85
CA PHE A 10 12.63 -3.92 -2.13
C PHE A 10 14.06 -4.36 -2.45
N LEU A 11 14.25 -5.60 -2.93
CA LEU A 11 15.51 -6.09 -3.46
C LEU A 11 15.78 -5.59 -4.88
N GLY A 12 14.84 -4.92 -5.54
CA GLY A 12 15.02 -4.32 -6.86
C GLY A 12 16.06 -3.19 -6.89
N ALA A 13 16.46 -2.75 -8.09
CA ALA A 13 17.53 -1.75 -8.24
C ALA A 13 17.25 -0.44 -7.49
N ALA A 14 16.00 0.05 -7.53
CA ALA A 14 15.58 1.26 -6.80
C ALA A 14 15.68 1.08 -5.28
N GLY A 15 15.14 -0.02 -4.74
CA GLY A 15 15.19 -0.32 -3.30
C GLY A 15 16.61 -0.47 -2.78
N ARG A 16 17.46 -1.21 -3.49
CA ARG A 16 18.88 -1.36 -3.13
C ARG A 16 19.64 -0.04 -3.21
N ARG A 17 19.33 0.83 -4.18
CA ARG A 17 19.94 2.16 -4.27
C ARG A 17 19.49 3.05 -3.11
N ALA A 18 18.20 3.07 -2.78
CA ALA A 18 17.66 3.81 -1.65
C ALA A 18 18.30 3.35 -0.34
N ARG A 19 18.38 2.04 -0.07
CA ARG A 19 19.05 1.49 1.12
C ARG A 19 20.51 1.95 1.22
N ARG A 20 21.25 1.88 0.11
CA ARG A 20 22.65 2.35 0.07
C ARG A 20 22.78 3.84 0.40
N LEU A 21 21.91 4.69 -0.16
CA LEU A 21 21.90 6.13 0.15
C LEU A 21 21.62 6.39 1.62
N MET A 22 20.72 5.62 2.24
CA MET A 22 20.45 5.69 3.66
C MET A 22 21.68 5.27 4.49
N ASP A 23 22.39 4.21 4.09
CA ASP A 23 23.61 3.74 4.76
C ASP A 23 24.77 4.74 4.63
N GLU A 24 24.87 5.41 3.47
CA GLU A 24 25.83 6.48 3.19
C GLU A 24 25.49 7.79 3.92
N GLY A 25 24.35 7.86 4.61
CA GLY A 25 23.91 9.05 5.35
C GLY A 25 23.48 10.21 4.44
N ALA A 26 23.06 9.94 3.20
CA ALA A 26 22.79 10.96 2.18
C ALA A 26 21.73 12.00 2.58
N ILE A 27 20.79 11.65 3.47
CA ILE A 27 19.77 12.55 4.02
C ILE A 27 19.92 12.78 5.53
N GLY A 28 21.01 12.31 6.15
CA GLY A 28 21.17 12.27 7.60
C GLY A 28 20.15 11.34 8.28
N ARG A 29 19.62 11.76 9.44
CA ARG A 29 18.59 11.01 10.16
C ARG A 29 17.21 11.35 9.60
N ALA A 30 16.52 10.36 9.03
CA ALA A 30 15.12 10.51 8.64
C ALA A 30 14.26 10.92 9.84
N VAL A 31 13.44 11.95 9.66
CA VAL A 31 12.56 12.47 10.71
C VAL A 31 11.11 12.07 10.44
N THR A 32 10.68 12.20 9.19
CA THR A 32 9.30 11.93 8.78
C THR A 32 9.26 11.37 7.37
N GLY A 33 8.09 10.96 6.92
CA GLY A 33 7.86 10.57 5.55
C GLY A 33 6.39 10.36 5.21
N THR A 34 6.15 10.12 3.94
CA THR A 34 4.84 9.74 3.41
C THR A 34 4.97 8.49 2.57
N ALA A 35 3.92 7.67 2.56
CA ALA A 35 3.84 6.50 1.73
C ALA A 35 2.39 6.26 1.31
N PHE A 36 2.12 6.35 0.01
CA PHE A 36 0.76 6.29 -0.49
C PHE A 36 0.58 5.32 -1.65
N MET A 37 -0.41 4.44 -1.51
CA MET A 37 -0.99 3.65 -2.58
C MET A 37 -2.43 4.08 -2.74
N MET A 38 -2.74 4.80 -3.82
CA MET A 38 -4.08 5.33 -4.04
C MET A 38 -4.53 5.00 -5.46
N GLY A 39 -5.79 4.61 -5.59
CA GLY A 39 -6.40 4.32 -6.88
C GLY A 39 -7.90 4.23 -6.74
N ARG A 40 -8.60 4.01 -7.85
CA ARG A 40 -10.06 3.80 -7.87
C ARG A 40 -10.47 2.34 -7.79
N GLY A 41 -9.54 1.45 -7.43
CA GLY A 41 -9.76 0.01 -7.39
C GLY A 41 -9.74 -0.68 -8.76
N MET A 42 -10.05 -1.97 -8.78
CA MET A 42 -9.67 -2.87 -9.86
C MET A 42 -10.80 -3.12 -10.87
N GLU A 43 -12.03 -2.79 -10.52
CA GLU A 43 -13.24 -3.15 -11.29
C GLU A 43 -13.37 -2.50 -12.66
N HIS A 44 -12.49 -1.54 -12.97
CA HIS A 44 -12.41 -0.92 -14.29
C HIS A 44 -11.46 -1.63 -15.27
N TRP A 45 -10.61 -2.55 -14.81
CA TRP A 45 -9.67 -3.29 -15.66
C TRP A 45 -9.62 -4.80 -15.39
N HIS A 46 -9.95 -5.25 -14.17
CA HIS A 46 -9.90 -6.65 -13.81
C HIS A 46 -11.28 -7.32 -14.04
N PRO A 47 -11.37 -8.42 -14.82
CA PRO A 47 -12.65 -9.03 -15.20
C PRO A 47 -13.39 -9.72 -14.04
N ASN A 48 -12.68 -10.05 -12.96
CA ASN A 48 -13.25 -10.64 -11.74
C ASN A 48 -12.62 -10.03 -10.46
N PRO A 49 -12.93 -8.77 -10.13
CA PRO A 49 -12.24 -8.01 -9.08
C PRO A 49 -12.74 -8.35 -7.66
N GLN A 50 -13.80 -9.15 -7.53
CA GLN A 50 -14.59 -9.26 -6.30
C GLN A 50 -13.77 -9.72 -5.10
N PHE A 51 -12.81 -10.64 -5.32
CA PHE A 51 -11.99 -11.23 -4.26
C PHE A 51 -11.14 -10.20 -3.51
N TYR A 52 -10.72 -9.13 -4.18
CA TYR A 52 -9.95 -8.06 -3.55
C TYR A 52 -10.75 -7.34 -2.45
N TYR A 53 -12.08 -7.34 -2.54
CA TYR A 53 -12.96 -6.58 -1.66
C TYR A 53 -13.62 -7.44 -0.57
N GLN A 54 -13.23 -8.71 -0.43
CA GLN A 54 -13.74 -9.61 0.59
C GLN A 54 -12.82 -9.65 1.82
N PRO A 55 -13.26 -10.21 2.97
CA PRO A 55 -12.39 -10.41 4.13
C PRO A 55 -11.09 -11.13 3.75
N GLY A 56 -9.95 -10.60 4.20
CA GLY A 56 -8.61 -11.03 3.79
C GLY A 56 -8.05 -10.31 2.57
N GLY A 57 -8.87 -9.53 1.87
CA GLY A 57 -8.46 -8.55 0.86
C GLY A 57 -8.38 -7.12 1.39
N GLY A 58 -8.38 -6.16 0.49
CA GLY A 58 -8.25 -4.72 0.79
C GLY A 58 -6.89 -4.16 0.37
N PRO A 59 -6.79 -2.82 0.24
CA PRO A 59 -5.60 -2.17 -0.27
C PRO A 59 -4.37 -2.39 0.62
N VAL A 60 -4.58 -2.56 1.93
CA VAL A 60 -3.50 -2.86 2.87
C VAL A 60 -3.01 -4.30 2.73
N PHE A 61 -3.88 -5.28 2.55
CA PHE A 61 -3.46 -6.68 2.39
C PHE A 61 -2.83 -6.95 1.02
N ASP A 62 -3.29 -6.23 -0.01
CA ASP A 62 -2.74 -6.32 -1.37
C ASP A 62 -1.38 -5.60 -1.48
N MET A 63 -1.34 -4.31 -1.19
CA MET A 63 -0.16 -3.46 -1.46
C MET A 63 0.64 -3.09 -0.22
N GLY A 64 0.06 -3.19 0.98
CA GLY A 64 0.72 -2.86 2.23
C GLY A 64 2.01 -3.63 2.47
N PRO A 65 2.09 -4.96 2.26
CA PRO A 65 3.34 -5.71 2.42
C PRO A 65 4.51 -5.09 1.64
N TYR A 66 4.28 -4.64 0.41
CA TYR A 66 5.34 -4.06 -0.42
C TYR A 66 5.87 -2.73 0.13
N TYR A 67 4.97 -1.81 0.51
CA TYR A 67 5.34 -0.50 1.03
C TYR A 67 5.95 -0.60 2.42
N LEU A 68 5.32 -1.37 3.32
CA LEU A 68 5.79 -1.56 4.69
C LEU A 68 7.14 -2.28 4.72
N THR A 69 7.35 -3.29 3.86
CA THR A 69 8.65 -3.96 3.77
C THR A 69 9.75 -3.01 3.28
N MET A 70 9.46 -2.16 2.28
CA MET A 70 10.43 -1.15 1.84
C MET A 70 10.74 -0.16 2.97
N LEU A 71 9.72 0.38 3.64
CA LEU A 71 9.91 1.31 4.75
C LEU A 71 10.71 0.66 5.90
N VAL A 72 10.41 -0.58 6.26
CA VAL A 72 11.15 -1.31 7.29
C VAL A 72 12.60 -1.55 6.87
N ASN A 73 12.83 -1.89 5.60
CA ASN A 73 14.18 -2.02 5.05
C ASN A 73 14.95 -0.69 5.10
N LEU A 74 14.30 0.46 4.97
CA LEU A 74 14.94 1.80 4.98
C LEU A 74 15.08 2.41 6.39
N LEU A 75 14.10 2.22 7.26
CA LEU A 75 13.96 2.93 8.53
C LEU A 75 14.08 2.03 9.77
N GLY A 76 14.08 0.71 9.59
CA GLY A 76 14.03 -0.28 10.68
C GLY A 76 12.60 -0.68 11.07
N PRO A 77 12.41 -1.41 12.17
CA PRO A 77 11.09 -1.93 12.54
C PRO A 77 10.13 -0.82 13.00
N VAL A 78 8.84 -1.00 12.68
CA VAL A 78 7.73 -0.21 13.23
C VAL A 78 7.53 -0.60 14.71
N ALA A 79 7.43 0.41 15.58
CA ALA A 79 7.19 0.29 17.01
C ALA A 79 5.70 0.36 17.37
N SER A 80 4.95 1.28 16.74
CA SER A 80 3.53 1.47 17.01
C SER A 80 2.80 1.96 15.75
N VAL A 81 1.48 1.75 15.72
CA VAL A 81 0.60 2.18 14.62
C VAL A 81 -0.69 2.76 15.19
N MET A 82 -1.10 3.91 14.66
CA MET A 82 -2.45 4.44 14.81
C MET A 82 -3.08 4.52 13.43
N ALA A 83 -4.33 4.05 13.29
CA ALA A 83 -4.99 4.01 11.99
C ALA A 83 -6.49 4.28 12.07
N MET A 84 -7.02 4.82 10.98
CA MET A 84 -8.45 4.90 10.70
C MET A 84 -8.75 4.18 9.39
N ALA A 85 -9.83 3.41 9.39
CA ALA A 85 -10.28 2.66 8.22
C ALA A 85 -11.73 2.99 7.91
N THR A 86 -12.01 3.23 6.63
CA THR A 86 -13.35 3.47 6.11
C THR A 86 -13.56 2.65 4.83
N ARG A 87 -14.81 2.64 4.37
CA ARG A 87 -15.22 2.04 3.11
C ARG A 87 -15.92 3.11 2.29
N GLY A 88 -15.48 3.32 1.05
CA GLY A 88 -16.03 4.36 0.18
C GLY A 88 -17.40 3.99 -0.41
N GLN A 89 -17.53 2.77 -0.93
CA GLN A 89 -18.77 2.28 -1.53
C GLN A 89 -19.19 0.94 -0.92
N GLU A 90 -20.49 0.74 -0.68
CA GLU A 90 -21.05 -0.53 -0.19
C GLU A 90 -21.10 -1.60 -1.29
N GLU A 91 -21.32 -1.17 -2.54
CA GLU A 91 -21.33 -2.01 -3.73
C GLU A 91 -20.53 -1.34 -4.86
N ARG A 92 -19.88 -2.15 -5.70
CA ARG A 92 -19.09 -1.67 -6.84
C ARG A 92 -19.57 -2.29 -8.15
N LEU A 93 -19.51 -1.51 -9.23
CA LEU A 93 -19.87 -1.91 -10.60
C LEU A 93 -18.64 -2.37 -11.37
N ILE A 94 -18.69 -3.57 -11.94
CA ILE A 94 -17.63 -4.07 -12.83
C ILE A 94 -17.80 -3.47 -14.23
N THR A 95 -16.85 -2.64 -14.65
CA THR A 95 -16.86 -2.03 -16.00
C THR A 95 -15.83 -2.65 -16.94
N ALA A 96 -14.89 -3.44 -16.41
CA ALA A 96 -13.94 -4.23 -17.17
C ALA A 96 -14.66 -5.20 -18.14
N ASP A 97 -14.07 -5.43 -19.31
CA ASP A 97 -14.56 -6.43 -20.26
C ASP A 97 -14.40 -7.85 -19.69
N GLY A 98 -15.44 -8.66 -19.79
CA GLY A 98 -15.44 -10.03 -19.26
C GLY A 98 -16.83 -10.53 -18.87
N PRO A 99 -16.92 -11.75 -18.29
CA PRO A 99 -18.19 -12.41 -17.97
C PRO A 99 -19.01 -11.67 -16.90
N HIS A 100 -18.37 -10.81 -16.11
CA HIS A 100 -19.02 -10.06 -15.03
C HIS A 100 -19.26 -8.58 -15.37
N LYS A 101 -19.03 -8.15 -16.62
CA LYS A 101 -19.27 -6.76 -17.04
C LYS A 101 -20.70 -6.34 -16.74
N ASN A 102 -20.86 -5.12 -16.23
CA ASN A 102 -22.13 -4.51 -15.83
C ASN A 102 -22.85 -5.24 -14.67
N THR A 103 -22.16 -6.10 -13.92
CA THR A 103 -22.67 -6.65 -12.66
C THR A 103 -22.09 -5.90 -11.46
N THR A 104 -22.79 -5.97 -10.33
CA THR A 104 -22.33 -5.38 -9.07
C THR A 104 -21.94 -6.45 -8.06
N PHE A 105 -21.11 -6.07 -7.09
CA PHE A 105 -20.76 -6.92 -5.96
C PHE A 105 -20.64 -6.09 -4.68
N ARG A 106 -20.88 -6.72 -3.53
CA ARG A 106 -20.78 -6.09 -2.22
C ARG A 106 -19.33 -6.03 -1.74
N VAL A 107 -18.95 -4.88 -1.16
CA VAL A 107 -17.64 -4.66 -0.56
C VAL A 107 -17.65 -5.09 0.91
N GLY A 108 -16.87 -6.11 1.24
CA GLY A 108 -16.78 -6.75 2.56
C GLY A 108 -15.57 -6.36 3.41
N THR A 109 -14.69 -5.48 2.93
CA THR A 109 -13.46 -5.05 3.63
C THR A 109 -13.29 -3.52 3.55
N PRO A 110 -12.55 -2.87 4.47
CA PRO A 110 -12.19 -1.46 4.32
C PRO A 110 -11.40 -1.20 3.05
N THR A 111 -11.73 -0.11 2.35
CA THR A 111 -11.12 0.26 1.05
C THR A 111 -10.35 1.57 1.12
N ASN A 112 -10.40 2.27 2.24
CA ASN A 112 -9.63 3.48 2.49
C ASN A 112 -9.06 3.45 3.91
N ILE A 113 -7.73 3.39 4.02
CA ILE A 113 -7.02 3.32 5.29
C ILE A 113 -5.95 4.41 5.32
N LEU A 114 -5.93 5.18 6.42
CA LEU A 114 -4.88 6.14 6.72
C LEU A 114 -4.27 5.79 8.08
N SER A 115 -2.95 5.88 8.18
CA SER A 115 -2.22 5.47 9.37
C SER A 115 -0.97 6.33 9.62
N LEU A 116 -0.58 6.40 10.89
CA LEU A 116 0.69 6.92 11.36
C LEU A 116 1.51 5.74 11.89
N LEU A 117 2.72 5.57 11.33
CA LEU A 117 3.67 4.55 11.70
C LEU A 117 4.80 5.19 12.50
N GLU A 118 5.01 4.76 13.74
CA GLU A 118 6.16 5.16 14.55
C GLU A 118 7.25 4.10 14.42
N PHE A 119 8.44 4.47 13.98
CA PHE A 119 9.58 3.55 13.83
C PHE A 119 10.49 3.58 15.05
N ARG A 120 11.15 2.45 15.36
CA ARG A 120 12.14 2.40 16.45
C ARG A 120 13.34 3.32 16.26
N SER A 121 13.61 3.74 15.02
CA SER A 121 14.61 4.76 14.70
C SER A 121 14.19 6.18 15.11
N GLY A 122 12.95 6.37 15.57
CA GLY A 122 12.36 7.66 15.92
C GLY A 122 11.73 8.41 14.74
N ALA A 123 11.73 7.83 13.53
CA ALA A 123 11.03 8.39 12.38
C ALA A 123 9.51 8.12 12.48
N THR A 124 8.70 9.06 11.99
CA THR A 124 7.24 8.89 11.87
C THR A 124 6.80 8.97 10.42
N VAL A 125 6.08 7.98 9.90
CA VAL A 125 5.64 7.98 8.50
C VAL A 125 4.12 7.94 8.42
N THR A 126 3.55 8.81 7.58
CA THR A 126 2.13 8.70 7.20
C THR A 126 2.00 7.64 6.11
N PHE A 127 1.26 6.57 6.36
CA PHE A 127 0.96 5.55 5.36
C PHE A 127 -0.53 5.55 5.05
N GLY A 128 -0.88 5.67 3.76
CA GLY A 128 -2.25 5.60 3.28
C GLY A 128 -2.42 4.64 2.12
N ALA A 129 -3.45 3.82 2.19
CA ALA A 129 -3.80 2.85 1.17
C ALA A 129 -5.29 2.98 0.84
N SER A 130 -5.62 3.32 -0.41
CA SER A 130 -7.00 3.58 -0.82
C SER A 130 -7.32 3.07 -2.22
N TRP A 131 -8.48 2.46 -2.35
CA TRP A 131 -9.11 2.15 -3.63
C TRP A 131 -10.28 3.07 -3.97
N ASP A 132 -10.50 4.13 -3.19
CA ASP A 132 -11.60 5.08 -3.38
C ASP A 132 -11.13 6.45 -3.93
N VAL A 133 -9.89 6.55 -4.42
CA VAL A 133 -9.28 7.80 -4.91
C VAL A 133 -9.09 7.78 -6.42
N PHE A 134 -9.88 8.58 -7.14
CA PHE A 134 -9.88 8.58 -8.61
C PHE A 134 -8.61 9.11 -9.26
N LYS A 135 -7.93 10.05 -8.59
CA LYS A 135 -6.70 10.71 -9.01
C LYS A 135 -6.00 11.29 -7.78
N HIS A 136 -4.69 11.13 -7.71
CA HIS A 136 -3.84 11.75 -6.68
C HIS A 136 -2.49 12.15 -7.28
N SER A 137 -1.76 13.00 -6.56
CA SER A 137 -0.37 13.38 -6.86
C SER A 137 0.63 12.88 -5.83
N ASN A 138 0.16 12.11 -4.82
CA ASN A 138 1.03 11.56 -3.79
C ASN A 138 2.07 10.61 -4.39
N HIS A 139 3.31 10.73 -3.94
CA HIS A 139 4.38 9.81 -4.32
C HIS A 139 4.25 8.48 -3.56
N PRO A 140 4.78 7.38 -4.11
CA PRO A 140 4.76 6.09 -3.43
C PRO A 140 5.48 6.12 -2.07
N ILE A 141 6.68 6.68 -1.99
CA ILE A 141 7.45 6.84 -0.74
C ILE A 141 8.28 8.13 -0.81
N GLU A 142 8.22 8.95 0.24
CA GLU A 142 9.05 10.14 0.47
C GLU A 142 9.58 10.10 1.91
N LEU A 143 10.87 10.42 2.10
CA LEU A 143 11.60 10.40 3.39
C LEU A 143 12.48 11.64 3.54
#